data_AF-A0A2E8GCW3-F1
#
_entry.id   AF-A0A2E8GCW3-F1
#
_cell.length_a   1.000
_cell.length_b   1.000
_cell.length_c   1.000
_cell.angle_alpha   90.00
_cell.angle_beta   90.00
_cell.angle_gamma   90.00
#
_symmetry.space_group_name_H-M   'P 1'
#
loop_
_entity.id
_entity.type
_entity.pdbx_description
1 polymer ?
#
loop_
_entity_poly.entity_id
_entity_poly.type
_entity_poly.pdbx_seq_one_letter_code
_entity_poly.pdbx_strand_id
1 'polypeptide(L)'
;MQLNIPKTECIALGAPFAVTAMLESNPHIIIRDWNWCPHPIPIRTTTNSTKYLGVQLPFSVKDTDSHSWCTTYIATSTAVLRSKCATPDCKLLVLNTQILPTLLYKATKASWTYAKYIAIDKLLAQAARKILRLPPGYPTDLIYLPPKYKGLGLRKFSTHAQTQKWHTLQRALTLGGQPRVRPGHKTW
;
A
#
# COMPACT_ATOMS: atom_id res chain seq x y z
N MET A 1 21.79 -21.68 10.21
CA MET A 1 20.32 -21.67 10.10
C MET A 1 19.93 -20.77 8.93
N GLN A 2 19.59 -21.37 7.78
CA GLN A 2 19.35 -20.65 6.52
C GLN A 2 17.89 -20.24 6.40
N LEU A 3 17.61 -18.94 6.40
CA LEU A 3 16.31 -18.39 6.00
C LEU A 3 16.31 -18.17 4.49
N ASN A 4 15.77 -19.15 3.77
CA ASN A 4 15.55 -19.10 2.33
C ASN A 4 14.29 -18.27 2.04
N ILE A 5 14.45 -17.07 1.49
CA ILE A 5 13.32 -16.24 1.02
C ILE A 5 13.14 -16.53 -0.48
N PRO A 6 12.06 -17.19 -0.91
CA PRO A 6 11.86 -17.51 -2.32
C PRO A 6 11.29 -16.32 -3.11
N LYS A 7 11.80 -16.17 -4.33
CA LYS A 7 11.22 -15.40 -5.46
C LYS A 7 10.93 -13.91 -5.21
N THR A 8 11.98 -13.12 -5.04
CA THR A 8 12.03 -11.81 -5.69
C THR A 8 12.60 -12.00 -7.09
N GLU A 9 11.79 -11.79 -8.12
CA GLU A 9 12.30 -11.50 -9.46
C GLU A 9 13.16 -10.24 -9.34
N CYS A 10 14.47 -10.41 -9.43
CA CYS A 10 15.41 -9.31 -9.46
C CYS A 10 15.26 -8.64 -10.82
N ILE A 11 14.64 -7.45 -10.87
CA ILE A 11 14.79 -6.57 -12.03
C ILE A 11 16.26 -6.16 -12.04
N ALA A 12 17.01 -6.58 -13.06
CA ALA A 12 18.42 -6.27 -13.19
C ALA A 12 18.61 -4.75 -13.31
N LEU A 13 19.13 -4.14 -12.25
CA LEU A 13 19.54 -2.75 -12.22
C LEU A 13 20.91 -2.65 -12.89
N GLY A 14 20.94 -2.26 -14.16
CA GLY A 14 22.18 -2.02 -14.89
C GLY A 14 22.91 -0.80 -14.32
N ALA A 15 24.21 -0.96 -14.07
CA ALA A 15 25.16 0.11 -13.71
C ALA A 15 25.27 1.17 -14.84
N PRO A 16 25.85 2.37 -14.56
CA PRO A 16 25.62 3.56 -15.35
C PRO A 16 26.52 3.57 -16.58
N PHE A 17 25.95 3.30 -17.75
CA PHE A 17 26.60 3.70 -18.98
C PHE A 17 25.55 4.14 -20.00
N ALA A 18 25.61 5.44 -20.31
CA ALA A 18 25.15 6.08 -21.53
C ALA A 18 23.74 5.74 -22.04
N VAL A 19 22.74 6.58 -21.76
CA VAL A 19 21.67 6.86 -22.73
C VAL A 19 21.11 8.29 -22.52
N THR A 20 21.76 9.28 -23.12
CA THR A 20 21.25 10.67 -23.19
C THR A 20 20.28 10.86 -24.37
N ALA A 21 19.79 9.80 -25.03
CA ALA A 21 19.08 9.96 -26.31
C ALA A 21 17.92 8.99 -26.59
N MET A 22 17.08 8.64 -25.60
CA MET A 22 15.78 7.97 -25.85
C MET A 22 14.73 8.40 -24.81
N LEU A 23 14.47 9.71 -24.79
CA LEU A 23 13.69 10.39 -23.78
C LEU A 23 12.26 10.69 -24.27
N GLU A 24 11.46 9.67 -24.58
CA GLU A 24 10.00 9.91 -24.74
C GLU A 24 9.08 8.69 -24.50
N SER A 25 9.60 7.46 -24.40
CA SER A 25 8.74 6.28 -24.16
C SER A 25 9.31 5.19 -23.26
N ASN A 26 10.43 5.44 -22.56
CA ASN A 26 10.99 4.45 -21.64
C ASN A 26 10.36 4.60 -20.24
N PRO A 27 9.69 3.55 -19.72
CA PRO A 27 9.19 3.57 -18.35
C PRO A 27 10.38 3.68 -17.38
N HIS A 28 10.31 4.65 -16.47
CA HIS A 28 11.33 4.89 -15.46
C HIS A 28 10.68 4.90 -14.07
N ILE A 29 11.34 4.30 -13.08
CA ILE A 29 10.94 4.40 -11.68
C ILE A 29 11.74 5.53 -11.06
N ILE A 30 11.05 6.47 -10.40
CA ILE A 30 11.72 7.50 -9.60
C ILE A 30 11.89 6.94 -8.19
N ILE A 31 13.12 6.60 -7.82
CA ILE A 31 13.48 6.31 -6.43
C ILE A 31 13.96 7.62 -5.81
N ARG A 32 13.59 7.90 -4.55
CA ARG A 32 14.17 9.03 -3.81
C ARG A 32 15.19 8.50 -2.82
N ASP A 33 16.31 9.19 -2.71
CA ASP A 33 17.33 8.88 -1.70
C ASP A 33 16.94 9.41 -0.31
N TRP A 34 17.85 9.28 0.65
CA TRP A 34 17.68 9.76 2.02
C TRP A 34 17.57 11.30 2.11
N ASN A 35 18.06 12.04 1.12
CA ASN A 35 17.95 13.49 1.01
C ASN A 35 16.75 13.92 0.13
N TRP A 36 15.84 12.98 -0.17
CA TRP A 36 14.65 13.18 -1.01
C TRP A 36 14.95 13.57 -2.47
N CYS A 37 16.20 13.44 -2.93
CA CYS A 37 16.62 13.72 -4.29
C CYS A 37 16.11 12.61 -5.23
N PRO A 38 15.42 12.96 -6.34
CA PRO A 38 14.87 11.98 -7.27
C PRO A 38 15.98 11.35 -8.13
N HIS A 39 16.01 10.02 -8.14
CA HIS A 39 16.89 9.17 -8.93
C HIS A 39 16.04 8.37 -9.93
N PRO A 40 16.01 8.77 -11.21
CA PRO A 40 15.30 8.03 -12.24
C PRO A 40 16.08 6.75 -12.59
N ILE A 41 15.46 5.59 -12.36
CA ILE A 41 15.99 4.28 -12.73
C ILE A 41 15.27 3.83 -14.00
N PRO A 42 15.98 3.63 -15.12
CA PRO A 42 15.38 3.16 -16.36
C PRO A 42 14.91 1.70 -16.20
N ILE A 43 13.66 1.42 -16.54
CA ILE A 43 13.13 0.07 -16.59
C ILE A 43 13.29 -0.43 -18.02
N ARG A 44 13.99 -1.54 -18.20
CA ARG A 44 14.20 -2.16 -19.53
C ARG A 44 13.03 -3.04 -19.98
N THR A 45 11.86 -2.86 -19.39
CA THR A 45 10.72 -3.76 -19.57
C THR A 45 9.65 -3.07 -20.41
N THR A 46 9.10 -3.78 -21.39
CA THR A 46 8.00 -3.31 -22.25
C THR A 46 6.64 -3.26 -21.51
N THR A 47 6.54 -3.88 -20.33
CA THR A 47 5.31 -3.91 -19.54
C THR A 47 5.21 -2.72 -18.59
N ASN A 48 4.03 -2.11 -18.51
CA ASN A 48 3.74 -0.97 -17.62
C ASN A 48 3.54 -1.35 -16.14
N SER A 49 3.63 -2.64 -15.81
CA SER A 49 3.52 -3.15 -14.44
C SER A 49 4.36 -4.41 -14.21
N THR A 50 4.66 -4.71 -12.96
CA THR A 50 5.31 -5.95 -12.50
C THR A 50 4.49 -6.63 -11.42
N LYS A 51 4.42 -7.96 -11.45
CA LYS A 51 3.79 -8.75 -10.38
C LYS A 51 4.77 -8.95 -9.24
N TYR A 52 4.40 -8.55 -8.03
CA TYR A 52 5.18 -8.73 -6.82
C TYR A 52 4.30 -9.27 -5.71
N LEU A 53 4.64 -10.47 -5.20
CA LEU A 53 3.89 -11.16 -4.14
C LEU A 53 2.37 -11.22 -4.40
N GLY A 54 1.99 -11.46 -5.67
CA GLY A 54 0.58 -11.53 -6.08
C GLY A 54 -0.12 -10.18 -6.29
N VAL A 55 0.57 -9.05 -6.12
CA VAL A 55 0.06 -7.70 -6.42
C VAL A 55 0.69 -7.18 -7.71
N GLN A 56 -0.10 -6.58 -8.60
CA GLN A 56 0.44 -5.85 -9.74
C GLN A 56 0.86 -4.45 -9.30
N LEU A 57 2.12 -4.11 -9.53
CA LEU A 57 2.69 -2.81 -9.24
C LEU A 57 2.82 -2.04 -10.55
N PRO A 58 2.03 -0.98 -10.77
CA PRO A 58 2.22 -0.13 -11.92
C PRO A 58 3.52 0.66 -11.78
N PHE A 59 4.25 0.82 -12.88
CA PHE A 59 5.41 1.70 -12.93
C PHE A 59 5.04 3.18 -13.05
N SER A 60 3.77 3.46 -13.38
CA SER A 60 3.24 4.82 -13.41
C SER A 60 3.08 5.40 -12.01
N VAL A 61 3.36 6.70 -11.88
CA VAL A 61 3.10 7.51 -10.69
C VAL A 61 1.60 7.53 -10.33
N LYS A 62 0.73 7.30 -11.32
CA LYS A 62 -0.73 7.27 -11.14
C LYS A 62 -1.22 5.82 -11.03
N ASP A 63 -1.04 5.21 -9.87
CA ASP A 63 -1.68 3.92 -9.55
C ASP A 63 -3.19 4.12 -9.32
N THR A 64 -3.96 4.08 -10.40
CA THR A 64 -5.43 4.20 -10.42
C THR A 64 -6.11 2.88 -10.10
N ASP A 65 -5.56 1.77 -10.61
CA ASP A 65 -6.23 0.48 -10.61
C ASP A 65 -6.25 -0.17 -9.23
N SER A 66 -5.14 -0.08 -8.50
CA SER A 66 -5.10 -0.60 -7.12
C SER A 66 -6.00 0.22 -6.20
N HIS A 67 -6.10 1.53 -6.45
CA HIS A 67 -6.97 2.42 -5.68
C HIS A 67 -8.45 2.14 -5.97
N SER A 68 -8.83 2.05 -7.26
CA SER A 68 -10.20 1.72 -7.66
C SER A 68 -10.63 0.34 -7.16
N TRP A 69 -9.72 -0.64 -7.18
CA TRP A 69 -9.95 -1.94 -6.58
C TRP A 69 -10.26 -1.82 -5.08
N CYS A 70 -9.50 -1.02 -4.33
CA CYS A 70 -9.72 -0.84 -2.89
C CYS A 70 -11.06 -0.16 -2.61
N THR A 71 -11.43 0.88 -3.36
CA THR A 71 -12.71 1.57 -3.19
C THR A 71 -13.88 0.64 -3.50
N THR A 72 -13.79 -0.14 -4.57
CA THR A 72 -14.81 -1.12 -4.95
C THR A 72 -14.92 -2.23 -3.92
N TYR A 73 -13.79 -2.75 -3.43
CA TYR A 73 -13.76 -3.78 -2.39
C TYR A 73 -14.40 -3.30 -1.09
N ILE A 74 -14.16 -2.05 -0.67
CA ILE A 74 -14.84 -1.47 0.50
C ILE A 74 -16.34 -1.38 0.24
N ALA A 75 -16.77 -0.86 -0.90
CA ALA A 75 -18.18 -0.69 -1.22
C ALA A 75 -18.93 -2.04 -1.22
N THR A 76 -18.38 -3.06 -1.87
CA THR A 76 -18.98 -4.40 -1.94
C THR A 76 -18.97 -5.09 -0.57
N SER A 77 -17.83 -5.11 0.11
CA SER A 77 -17.69 -5.78 1.42
C SER A 77 -18.57 -5.14 2.49
N THR A 78 -18.68 -3.81 2.50
CA THR A 78 -19.52 -3.10 3.47
C THR A 78 -21.01 -3.25 3.16
N ALA A 79 -21.40 -3.35 1.88
CA ALA A 79 -22.77 -3.67 1.50
C ALA A 79 -23.17 -5.08 1.98
N VAL A 80 -22.29 -6.06 1.82
CA VAL A 80 -22.49 -7.43 2.33
C VAL A 80 -22.55 -7.45 3.86
N LEU A 81 -21.61 -6.80 4.56
CA LEU A 81 -21.63 -6.69 6.02
C LEU A 81 -22.93 -6.06 6.53
N ARG A 82 -23.46 -5.08 5.80
CA ARG A 82 -24.70 -4.42 6.17
C ARG A 82 -25.91 -5.34 6.04
N SER A 83 -25.99 -6.15 4.98
CA SER A 83 -27.13 -7.05 4.74
C SER A 83 -27.19 -8.23 5.71
N LYS A 84 -26.08 -8.59 6.36
CA LYS A 84 -26.05 -9.68 7.34
C LYS A 84 -26.66 -9.29 8.69
N CYS A 85 -27.45 -10.19 9.26
CA CYS A 85 -27.94 -10.11 10.63
C CYS A 85 -26.83 -10.53 11.60
N ALA A 86 -26.02 -9.56 12.02
CA ALA A 86 -24.96 -9.73 13.01
C ALA A 86 -24.93 -8.51 13.92
N THR A 87 -24.43 -8.68 15.15
CA THR A 87 -24.23 -7.58 16.08
C THR A 87 -23.26 -6.54 15.50
N PRO A 88 -23.41 -5.25 15.85
CA PRO A 88 -22.52 -4.20 15.37
C PRO A 88 -21.05 -4.49 15.69
N ASP A 89 -20.77 -5.01 16.88
CA ASP A 89 -19.41 -5.35 17.32
C ASP A 89 -18.80 -6.48 16.49
N CYS A 90 -19.59 -7.49 16.13
CA CYS A 90 -19.14 -8.57 15.24
C CYS A 90 -18.79 -8.01 13.85
N LYS A 91 -19.60 -7.08 13.32
CA LYS A 91 -19.30 -6.41 12.04
C LYS A 91 -18.02 -5.57 12.11
N LEU A 92 -17.80 -4.87 13.20
CA LEU A 92 -16.55 -4.12 13.42
C LEU A 92 -15.34 -5.05 13.57
N LEU A 93 -15.52 -6.20 14.22
CA LEU A 93 -14.48 -7.21 14.32
C LEU A 93 -14.05 -7.69 12.92
N VAL A 94 -15.00 -8.08 12.06
CA VAL A 94 -14.73 -8.48 10.67
C VAL A 94 -14.05 -7.37 9.87
N LEU A 95 -14.47 -6.12 10.06
CA LEU A 95 -13.84 -4.97 9.41
C LEU A 95 -12.37 -4.85 9.80
N ASN A 96 -12.03 -5.04 11.07
CA ASN A 96 -10.67 -4.95 11.60
C ASN A 96 -9.79 -6.17 11.28
N THR A 97 -10.35 -7.38 11.28
CA THR A 97 -9.59 -8.63 11.13
C THR A 97 -9.44 -9.08 9.69
N GLN A 98 -10.39 -8.76 8.80
CA GLN A 98 -10.40 -9.25 7.43
C GLN A 98 -10.27 -8.11 6.41
N ILE A 99 -11.16 -7.12 6.46
CA ILE A 99 -11.22 -6.08 5.42
C ILE A 99 -9.98 -5.18 5.50
N LEU A 100 -9.66 -4.69 6.69
CA LEU A 100 -8.56 -3.76 6.89
C LEU A 100 -7.19 -4.37 6.51
N PRO A 101 -6.81 -5.60 6.93
CA PRO A 101 -5.55 -6.20 6.51
C PRO A 101 -5.47 -6.46 5.01
N THR A 102 -6.58 -6.84 4.37
CA THR A 102 -6.64 -7.07 2.92
C THR A 102 -6.36 -5.78 2.14
N LEU A 103 -6.96 -4.67 2.58
CA LEU A 103 -6.71 -3.34 2.00
C LEU A 103 -5.26 -2.91 2.25
N LEU A 104 -4.77 -3.06 3.48
CA LEU A 104 -3.41 -2.66 3.87
C LEU A 104 -2.35 -3.37 3.04
N TYR A 105 -2.54 -4.66 2.75
CA TYR A 105 -1.61 -5.44 1.94
C TYR A 105 -1.31 -4.78 0.59
N LYS A 106 -2.35 -4.36 -0.15
CA LYS A 106 -2.17 -3.63 -1.41
C LYS A 106 -1.66 -2.22 -1.20
N ALA A 107 -2.20 -1.51 -0.21
CA ALA A 107 -1.88 -0.12 0.05
C ALA A 107 -0.42 0.14 0.47
N THR A 108 0.21 -0.85 1.12
CA THR A 108 1.64 -0.77 1.50
C THR A 108 2.57 -0.86 0.29
N LYS A 109 2.13 -1.50 -0.78
CA LYS A 109 2.91 -1.66 -2.02
C LYS A 109 2.59 -0.60 -3.06
N ALA A 110 1.43 0.02 -2.95
CA ALA A 110 1.00 1.08 -3.83
C ALA A 110 1.81 2.39 -3.65
N SER A 111 1.99 3.11 -4.76
CA SER A 111 2.64 4.43 -4.86
C SER A 111 1.63 5.59 -4.78
N TRP A 112 0.65 5.50 -3.88
CA TRP A 112 -0.40 6.52 -3.77
C TRP A 112 0.06 7.81 -3.08
N THR A 113 -0.56 8.91 -3.48
CA THR A 113 -0.49 10.18 -2.73
C THR A 113 -1.25 10.06 -1.40
N TYR A 114 -0.86 10.87 -0.40
CA TYR A 114 -1.51 10.85 0.92
C TYR A 114 -3.03 11.10 0.85
N ALA A 115 -3.47 11.96 -0.09
CA ALA A 115 -4.89 12.23 -0.32
C ALA A 115 -5.72 10.98 -0.63
N LYS A 116 -5.17 10.00 -1.37
CA LYS A 116 -5.85 8.73 -1.65
C LYS A 116 -6.04 7.88 -0.40
N TYR A 117 -5.07 7.88 0.52
CA TYR A 117 -5.23 7.18 1.81
C TYR A 117 -6.33 7.82 2.66
N ILE A 118 -6.42 9.15 2.68
CA ILE A 118 -7.50 9.86 3.39
C ILE A 118 -8.86 9.54 2.76
N ALA A 119 -8.95 9.43 1.43
CA ALA A 119 -10.20 9.06 0.75
C ALA A 119 -10.69 7.68 1.21
N ILE A 120 -9.78 6.71 1.36
CA ILE A 120 -10.11 5.38 1.89
C ILE A 120 -10.53 5.44 3.36
N ASP A 121 -9.86 6.24 4.21
CA ASP A 121 -10.28 6.47 5.59
C ASP A 121 -11.73 6.99 5.63
N LYS A 122 -12.07 7.99 4.81
CA LYS A 122 -13.43 8.54 4.75
C LYS A 122 -14.49 7.47 4.42
N LEU A 123 -14.19 6.56 3.49
CA LEU A 123 -15.09 5.46 3.13
C LEU A 123 -15.26 4.47 4.29
N LEU A 124 -14.16 4.10 4.96
CA LEU A 124 -14.20 3.21 6.12
C LEU A 124 -14.95 3.85 7.30
N ALA A 125 -14.74 5.14 7.56
CA ALA A 125 -15.48 5.91 8.56
C ALA A 125 -16.98 5.96 8.23
N GLN A 126 -17.35 6.18 6.97
CA GLN A 126 -18.75 6.14 6.54
C GLN A 126 -19.37 4.76 6.74
N ALA A 127 -18.63 3.68 6.45
CA ALA A 127 -19.08 2.33 6.71
C ALA A 127 -19.27 2.06 8.22
N ALA A 128 -18.32 2.48 9.06
CA ALA A 128 -18.42 2.37 10.51
C ALA A 128 -19.65 3.11 11.06
N ARG A 129 -19.92 4.34 10.59
CA ARG A 129 -21.14 5.08 10.96
C ARG A 129 -22.41 4.30 10.63
N LYS A 130 -22.48 3.69 9.44
CA LYS A 130 -23.64 2.90 9.01
C LYS A 130 -23.81 1.63 9.86
N ILE A 131 -22.71 0.95 10.22
CA ILE A 131 -22.73 -0.25 11.06
C ILE A 131 -23.23 0.07 12.48
N LEU A 132 -22.69 1.14 13.05
CA LEU A 132 -23.00 1.60 14.41
C LEU A 132 -24.27 2.45 14.51
N ARG A 133 -24.94 2.72 13.38
CA ARG A 133 -26.12 3.60 13.31
C ARG A 133 -25.87 4.99 13.90
N LEU A 134 -24.66 5.53 13.69
CA LEU A 134 -24.28 6.86 14.17
C LEU A 134 -24.92 7.96 13.32
N PRO A 135 -25.17 9.14 13.91
CA PRO A 135 -25.62 10.31 13.15
C PRO A 135 -24.66 10.68 12.01
N PRO A 136 -25.17 11.25 10.91
CA PRO A 136 -24.33 11.66 9.77
C PRO A 136 -23.31 12.74 10.15
N GLY A 137 -23.63 13.59 11.12
CA GLY A 137 -22.73 14.62 11.65
C GLY A 137 -21.67 14.11 12.64
N TYR A 138 -21.63 12.80 12.93
CA TYR A 138 -20.66 12.26 13.89
C TYR A 138 -19.22 12.46 13.38
N PRO A 139 -18.36 13.19 14.12
CA PRO A 139 -17.01 13.51 13.68
C PRO A 139 -16.17 12.27 13.33
N THR A 140 -15.49 12.31 12.19
CA THR A 140 -14.62 11.20 11.74
C THR A 140 -13.49 10.95 12.75
N ASP A 141 -12.99 12.00 13.40
CA ASP A 141 -11.87 11.86 14.33
C ASP A 141 -12.24 11.06 15.58
N LEU A 142 -13.48 11.19 16.07
CA LEU A 142 -13.96 10.38 17.21
C LEU A 142 -14.08 8.89 16.88
N ILE A 143 -14.26 8.54 15.60
CA ILE A 143 -14.30 7.16 15.13
C ILE A 143 -12.93 6.49 15.33
N TYR A 144 -11.86 7.22 15.01
CA TYR A 144 -10.49 6.72 15.11
C TYR A 144 -9.83 7.00 16.48
N LEU A 145 -10.39 7.92 17.26
CA LEU A 145 -9.86 8.29 18.56
C LEU A 145 -9.92 7.09 19.53
N PRO A 146 -8.87 6.84 20.33
CA PRO A 146 -8.88 5.74 21.29
C PRO A 146 -9.99 5.84 22.35
N PRO A 147 -10.45 4.71 22.91
CA PRO A 147 -11.48 4.70 23.96
C PRO A 147 -11.07 5.45 25.23
N LYS A 148 -9.76 5.55 25.50
CA LYS A 148 -9.19 6.36 26.60
C LYS A 148 -9.68 7.81 26.54
N TYR A 149 -9.86 8.35 25.34
CA TYR A 149 -10.33 9.71 25.11
C TYR A 149 -11.80 9.74 24.64
N LYS A 150 -12.59 8.73 25.03
CA LYS A 150 -14.02 8.61 24.69
C LYS A 150 -14.31 8.47 23.18
N GLY A 151 -13.34 7.98 22.40
CA GLY A 151 -13.56 7.60 21.00
C GLY A 151 -13.93 6.13 20.80
N LEU A 152 -14.19 5.74 19.56
CA LEU A 152 -14.57 4.36 19.19
C LEU A 152 -13.36 3.42 19.03
N GLY A 153 -12.15 3.95 18.94
CA GLY A 153 -10.91 3.17 18.89
C GLY A 153 -10.70 2.39 17.59
N LEU A 154 -11.36 2.77 16.49
CA LEU A 154 -11.13 2.12 15.22
C LEU A 154 -9.74 2.45 14.66
N ARG A 155 -9.15 1.48 13.98
CA ARG A 155 -7.81 1.62 13.40
C ARG A 155 -7.86 2.51 12.16
N LYS A 156 -7.09 3.60 12.16
CA LYS A 156 -6.97 4.48 11.00
C LYS A 156 -6.10 3.84 9.93
N PHE A 157 -6.66 3.65 8.73
CA PHE A 157 -5.99 2.92 7.66
C PHE A 157 -4.76 3.67 7.14
N SER A 158 -4.87 4.98 6.93
CA SER A 158 -3.73 5.80 6.49
C SER A 158 -2.53 5.69 7.41
N THR A 159 -2.73 5.83 8.72
CA THR A 159 -1.67 5.71 9.73
C THR A 159 -1.01 4.33 9.65
N HIS A 160 -1.80 3.25 9.64
CA HIS A 160 -1.24 1.90 9.58
C HIS A 160 -0.46 1.63 8.30
N ALA A 161 -0.94 2.10 7.14
CA ALA A 161 -0.23 1.93 5.88
C ALA A 161 1.14 2.64 5.89
N GLN A 162 1.20 3.87 6.42
CA GLN A 162 2.44 4.63 6.52
C GLN A 162 3.39 4.02 7.55
N THR A 163 2.89 3.60 8.71
CA THR A 163 3.69 2.91 9.73
C THR A 163 4.31 1.62 9.18
N GLN A 164 3.57 0.82 8.41
CA GLN A 164 4.11 -0.40 7.78
C GLN A 164 5.17 -0.10 6.71
N LYS A 165 4.98 0.95 5.91
CA LYS A 165 6.00 1.43 4.96
C LYS A 165 7.27 1.86 5.70
N TRP A 166 7.11 2.65 6.76
CA TRP A 166 8.21 3.11 7.60
C TRP A 166 8.98 1.95 8.23
N HIS A 167 8.29 0.99 8.85
CA HIS A 167 8.94 -0.21 9.40
C HIS A 167 9.69 -1.02 8.35
N THR A 168 9.20 -1.06 7.12
CA THR A 168 9.90 -1.76 6.03
C THR A 168 11.19 -1.04 5.64
N LEU A 169 11.15 0.29 5.56
CA LEU A 169 12.32 1.12 5.32
C LEU A 169 13.33 1.00 6.47
N GLN A 170 12.88 1.12 7.72
CA GLN A 170 13.73 1.00 8.89
C GLN A 170 14.41 -0.37 8.96
N ARG A 171 13.69 -1.46 8.67
CA ARG A 171 14.28 -2.80 8.58
C ARG A 171 15.36 -2.89 7.51
N ALA A 172 15.12 -2.29 6.34
CA ALA A 172 16.09 -2.27 5.26
C ALA A 172 17.37 -1.51 5.64
N LEU A 173 17.23 -0.38 6.36
CA LEU A 173 18.35 0.40 6.88
C LEU A 173 19.13 -0.36 7.96
N THR A 174 18.45 -0.95 8.96
CA THR A 174 19.10 -1.65 10.08
C THR A 174 19.83 -2.91 9.66
N LEU A 175 19.37 -3.59 8.61
CA LEU A 175 20.01 -4.79 8.08
C LEU A 175 21.26 -4.46 7.22
N GLY A 176 21.66 -3.18 7.12
CA GLY A 176 22.86 -2.76 6.40
C GLY A 176 22.78 -3.03 4.91
N GLY A 177 21.60 -2.85 4.31
CA GLY A 177 21.26 -3.29 2.97
C GLY A 177 22.12 -2.71 1.85
N GLN A 178 23.31 -3.27 1.63
CA GLN A 178 23.78 -3.45 0.27
C GLN A 178 22.85 -4.49 -0.36
N PRO A 179 22.15 -4.18 -1.47
CA PRO A 179 21.49 -5.23 -2.23
C PRO A 179 22.58 -6.24 -2.58
N ARG A 180 22.46 -7.47 -2.09
CA ARG A 180 23.36 -8.55 -2.50
C ARG A 180 23.19 -8.71 -4.01
N VAL A 181 24.08 -8.11 -4.79
CA VAL A 181 24.32 -8.51 -6.17
C VAL A 181 24.74 -9.97 -6.05
N ARG A 182 23.91 -10.90 -6.53
CA ARG A 182 24.31 -12.32 -6.56
C ARG A 182 25.57 -12.40 -7.43
N PRO A 183 26.74 -12.79 -6.89
CA PRO A 183 27.88 -13.08 -7.75
C PRO A 183 27.53 -14.36 -8.52
N GLY A 184 27.24 -14.24 -9.82
CA GLY A 184 27.05 -15.43 -10.67
C GLY A 184 26.08 -15.35 -11.85
N HIS A 185 25.37 -14.24 -12.12
CA HIS A 185 24.56 -14.16 -13.35
C HIS A 185 25.40 -13.59 -14.50
N LYS A 186 25.95 -14.49 -15.31
CA LYS A 186 26.49 -14.17 -16.64
C LYS A 186 25.37 -13.54 -17.48
N THR A 187 25.62 -12.35 -17.99
CA THR A 187 24.87 -11.72 -19.07
C THR A 187 25.06 -12.56 -20.33
N TRP A 188 23.96 -13.10 -20.86
CA TRP A 188 23.85 -13.46 -22.27
C TRP A 188 23.06 -12.35 -22.95
#